data_AF-A0A958QG46-F1
#
_entry.id   AF-A0A958QG46-F1
#
_cell.length_a   1.000
_cell.length_b   1.000
_cell.length_c   1.000
_cell.angle_alpha   90.00
_cell.angle_beta   90.00
_cell.angle_gamma   90.00
#
_symmetry.space_group_name_H-M   'P 1'
#
loop_
_entity.id
_entity.type
_entity.pdbx_description
1 polymer ?
#
loop_
_entity_poly.entity_id
_entity_poly.type
_entity_poly.pdbx_seq_one_letter_code
_entity_poly.pdbx_strand_id
1 'polypeptide(L)'
;MYTKFYAIVASIAIGLVQLNANAQVVNNLPIANAGSDQAVSENDTVHLDGTLSLDPDGDSLTYSWQAIAGSAVSLNNADTATPNFVAPNVPTGGVTITLELTVSDGEFSASDTVDINVKNVNSAPVADAGLDQTVAPNAIVTLDASASFDADGDMLFFFWQQLSGPTVLLSDDFAINPTFAAPATAATIEFQLFVLDGATDSSDSVTITVANLNQLPIANAGDDITATEGDVVTLNGSASSDPDGDALTYTWSQVSGPDVTLDLTNPAQPTFTAPSVGVAELVFELSVYDGQDDSDLVDSVTVMVFPAATIPDCDLAKSKDKLWPPNHKMSSVKIRGLRTNHLGHLFDHIRNRRGEDVGYNNLYVTSITQDEPTTGTGRGDTGPDAVVKVHERTRDDGTLIHNEHILLRKESTKGDNGRVYEINFRIENTLSGASCEGSVQVCVPSKKHKDDCIDDGQSYDSFQ
;
A
#
# COMPACT_ATOMS: atom_id res chain seq x y z
N MET A 1 -117.76 26.39 -93.22
CA MET A 1 -118.89 27.35 -93.29
C MET A 1 -118.37 28.70 -92.83
N TYR A 2 -118.46 29.70 -93.70
CA TYR A 2 -118.38 31.15 -93.50
C TYR A 2 -117.14 31.87 -92.89
N THR A 3 -116.77 32.88 -93.68
CA THR A 3 -115.79 33.97 -93.63
C THR A 3 -116.11 35.07 -92.59
N LYS A 4 -115.08 35.79 -92.10
CA LYS A 4 -114.93 37.29 -91.97
C LYS A 4 -113.68 37.62 -91.12
N PHE A 5 -112.61 38.23 -91.66
CA PHE A 5 -112.30 39.66 -91.98
C PHE A 5 -111.57 40.45 -90.85
N TYR A 6 -110.29 40.75 -91.12
CA TYR A 6 -109.43 41.92 -90.80
C TYR A 6 -109.09 42.32 -89.35
N ALA A 7 -107.77 42.44 -89.05
CA ALA A 7 -107.05 43.72 -88.91
C ALA A 7 -105.54 43.50 -88.63
N ILE A 8 -104.73 44.40 -89.20
CA ILE A 8 -103.26 44.48 -89.18
C ILE A 8 -102.80 45.24 -87.94
N VAL A 9 -101.76 44.76 -87.23
CA VAL A 9 -100.75 45.65 -86.59
C VAL A 9 -99.39 44.98 -86.62
N ALA A 10 -98.41 45.71 -87.15
CA ALA A 10 -97.01 45.34 -87.24
C ALA A 10 -96.38 45.10 -85.86
N SER A 11 -95.63 44.02 -85.74
CA SER A 11 -94.65 43.84 -84.66
C SER A 11 -93.27 43.73 -85.31
N ILE A 12 -92.42 44.68 -84.99
CA ILE A 12 -91.01 44.70 -85.38
C ILE A 12 -90.34 43.52 -84.69
N ALA A 13 -89.88 42.56 -85.49
CA ALA A 13 -89.00 41.50 -85.02
C ALA A 13 -87.60 42.10 -84.77
N ILE A 14 -87.32 42.48 -83.53
CA ILE A 14 -85.94 42.65 -83.07
C ILE A 14 -85.41 41.24 -82.85
N GLY A 15 -84.57 40.78 -83.77
CA GLY A 15 -83.77 39.59 -83.55
C GLY A 15 -82.88 39.81 -82.34
N LEU A 16 -83.20 39.16 -81.22
CA LEU A 16 -82.28 38.98 -80.11
C LEU A 16 -81.17 38.05 -80.60
N VAL A 17 -80.09 38.64 -81.11
CA VAL A 17 -78.78 38.01 -81.01
C VAL A 17 -78.46 37.99 -79.51
N GLN A 18 -78.38 36.79 -78.95
CA GLN A 18 -77.85 36.59 -77.62
C GLN A 18 -76.38 37.03 -77.60
N LEU A 19 -76.07 37.99 -76.74
CA LEU A 19 -74.72 38.16 -76.20
C LEU A 19 -74.77 37.65 -74.77
N ASN A 20 -74.53 36.35 -74.59
CA ASN A 20 -74.02 35.84 -73.33
C ASN A 20 -72.58 36.34 -73.21
N ALA A 21 -72.40 37.58 -72.77
CA ALA A 21 -71.13 38.04 -72.23
C ALA A 21 -70.99 37.40 -70.85
N ASN A 22 -70.38 36.20 -70.82
CA ASN A 22 -69.81 35.67 -69.60
C ASN A 22 -68.61 36.57 -69.28
N ALA A 23 -68.86 37.67 -68.56
CA ALA A 23 -67.79 38.52 -68.06
C ALA A 23 -66.99 37.67 -67.07
N GLN A 24 -65.84 37.17 -67.52
CA GLN A 24 -64.91 36.49 -66.66
C GLN A 24 -64.45 37.52 -65.62
N VAL A 25 -64.90 37.37 -64.37
CA VAL A 25 -64.36 38.15 -63.26
C VAL A 25 -62.88 37.77 -63.19
N VAL A 26 -62.00 38.74 -63.44
CA VAL A 26 -60.55 38.54 -63.31
C VAL A 26 -60.25 38.69 -61.84
N ASN A 27 -59.74 37.62 -61.22
CA ASN A 27 -59.31 37.66 -59.83
C ASN A 27 -58.09 38.58 -59.67
N ASN A 28 -58.12 39.47 -58.67
CA ASN A 28 -57.04 40.39 -58.34
C ASN A 28 -56.09 39.73 -57.32
N LEU A 29 -54.84 40.22 -57.21
CA LEU A 29 -53.94 39.72 -56.17
C LEU A 29 -54.41 40.22 -54.79
N PRO A 30 -54.25 39.41 -53.73
CA PRO A 30 -54.46 39.87 -52.37
C PRO A 30 -53.40 40.89 -51.96
N ILE A 31 -53.67 41.65 -50.90
CA ILE A 31 -52.73 42.60 -50.27
C ILE A 31 -52.37 42.05 -48.90
N ALA A 32 -51.11 41.66 -48.72
CA ALA A 32 -50.57 41.29 -47.41
C ALA A 32 -50.19 42.54 -46.62
N ASN A 33 -50.48 42.54 -45.32
CA ASN A 33 -50.05 43.55 -44.37
C ASN A 33 -49.63 42.83 -43.08
N ALA A 34 -48.33 42.81 -42.79
CA ALA A 34 -47.75 42.12 -41.65
C ALA A 34 -47.81 42.94 -40.33
N GLY A 35 -48.39 44.14 -40.39
CA GLY A 35 -48.41 45.08 -39.27
C GLY A 35 -47.15 45.94 -39.18
N SER A 36 -47.01 46.69 -38.09
CA SER A 36 -45.83 47.52 -37.83
C SER A 36 -44.73 46.76 -37.10
N ASP A 37 -43.48 47.12 -37.35
CA ASP A 37 -42.32 46.64 -36.59
C ASP A 37 -42.50 46.82 -35.07
N GLN A 38 -41.95 45.88 -34.30
CA GLN A 38 -42.08 45.85 -32.84
C GLN A 38 -40.71 45.89 -32.18
N ALA A 39 -40.67 46.45 -30.96
CA ALA A 39 -39.49 46.39 -30.09
C ALA A 39 -39.92 45.83 -28.74
N VAL A 40 -39.32 44.70 -28.36
CA VAL A 40 -39.67 43.94 -27.15
C VAL A 40 -38.39 43.56 -26.40
N SER A 41 -38.52 43.17 -25.14
CA SER A 41 -37.43 42.49 -24.43
C SER A 41 -37.49 41.00 -24.73
N GLU A 42 -36.37 40.29 -24.54
CA GLU A 42 -36.40 38.83 -24.50
C GLU A 42 -37.42 38.29 -23.49
N ASN A 43 -37.94 37.10 -23.73
CA ASN A 43 -39.00 36.43 -22.97
C ASN A 43 -40.38 37.11 -22.99
N ASP A 44 -40.52 38.30 -23.60
CA ASP A 44 -41.83 38.91 -23.85
C ASP A 44 -42.62 38.09 -24.89
N THR A 45 -43.95 38.07 -24.75
CA THR A 45 -44.83 37.51 -25.79
C THR A 45 -45.08 38.53 -26.89
N VAL A 46 -44.71 38.19 -28.12
CA VAL A 46 -44.90 38.99 -29.33
C VAL A 46 -46.20 38.56 -29.99
N HIS A 47 -47.07 39.53 -30.29
CA HIS A 47 -48.32 39.31 -31.03
C HIS A 47 -48.19 39.91 -32.43
N LEU A 48 -48.37 39.08 -33.46
CA LEU A 48 -48.36 39.51 -34.85
C LEU A 48 -49.79 39.79 -35.30
N ASP A 49 -49.97 40.76 -36.21
CA ASP A 49 -51.29 41.20 -36.65
C ASP A 49 -51.33 41.38 -38.18
N GLY A 50 -51.80 40.33 -38.85
CA GLY A 50 -52.07 40.30 -40.28
C GLY A 50 -53.49 40.72 -40.67
N THR A 51 -54.32 41.16 -39.72
CA THR A 51 -55.78 41.35 -39.93
C THR A 51 -56.14 42.49 -40.87
N LEU A 52 -55.18 43.37 -41.19
CA LEU A 52 -55.32 44.42 -42.20
C LEU A 52 -55.05 43.95 -43.63
N SER A 53 -54.71 42.67 -43.82
CA SER A 53 -54.63 42.05 -45.14
C SER A 53 -56.02 41.97 -45.77
N LEU A 54 -56.12 42.20 -47.07
CA LEU A 54 -57.41 42.22 -47.76
C LEU A 54 -57.29 41.68 -49.18
N ASP A 55 -58.41 41.13 -49.65
CA ASP A 55 -58.60 40.77 -51.04
C ASP A 55 -59.52 41.80 -51.72
N PRO A 56 -59.15 42.40 -52.87
CA PRO A 56 -60.00 43.37 -53.56
C PRO A 56 -61.35 42.84 -54.05
N ASP A 57 -61.44 41.54 -54.34
CA ASP A 57 -62.66 40.85 -54.78
C ASP A 57 -63.49 40.32 -53.61
N GLY A 58 -62.93 40.35 -52.39
CA GLY A 58 -63.57 39.94 -51.15
C GLY A 58 -63.45 38.44 -50.87
N ASP A 59 -62.52 37.76 -51.55
CA ASP A 59 -62.26 36.34 -51.34
C ASP A 59 -61.69 36.07 -49.95
N SER A 60 -61.90 34.83 -49.48
CA SER A 60 -61.42 34.43 -48.15
C SER A 60 -59.91 34.20 -48.18
N LEU A 61 -59.22 34.82 -47.23
CA LEU A 61 -57.76 34.75 -47.14
C LEU A 61 -57.28 33.61 -46.24
N THR A 62 -56.20 32.97 -46.67
CA THR A 62 -55.36 32.08 -45.86
C THR A 62 -54.06 32.77 -45.51
N TYR A 63 -53.49 32.45 -44.35
CA TYR A 63 -52.30 33.11 -43.80
C TYR A 63 -51.20 32.08 -43.59
N SER A 64 -49.95 32.50 -43.77
CA SER A 64 -48.78 31.70 -43.43
C SER A 64 -47.65 32.62 -42.99
N TRP A 65 -47.16 32.39 -41.77
CA TRP A 65 -46.06 33.15 -41.19
C TRP A 65 -44.81 32.31 -41.08
N GLN A 66 -43.67 32.91 -41.44
CA GLN A 66 -42.36 32.29 -41.32
C GLN A 66 -41.31 33.31 -40.90
N ALA A 67 -40.42 32.93 -39.99
CA ALA A 67 -39.20 33.70 -39.72
C ALA A 67 -38.20 33.46 -40.86
N ILE A 68 -37.80 34.53 -41.56
CA ILE A 68 -36.95 34.47 -42.75
C ILE A 68 -35.53 35.00 -42.51
N ALA A 69 -35.31 35.74 -41.42
CA ALA A 69 -33.98 36.19 -40.98
C ALA A 69 -33.92 36.39 -39.46
N GLY A 70 -32.71 36.39 -38.91
CA GLY A 70 -32.46 36.50 -37.47
C GLY A 70 -32.54 35.17 -36.73
N SER A 71 -32.90 35.22 -35.44
CA SER A 71 -33.07 34.05 -34.59
C SER A 71 -34.28 33.21 -35.00
N ALA A 72 -34.15 31.89 -34.98
CA ALA A 72 -35.28 30.99 -35.24
C ALA A 72 -36.30 31.08 -34.09
N VAL A 73 -37.59 31.17 -34.44
CA VAL A 73 -38.69 31.23 -33.47
C VAL A 73 -39.79 30.23 -33.83
N SER A 74 -40.40 29.65 -32.80
CA SER A 74 -41.57 28.78 -32.96
C SER A 74 -42.84 29.63 -32.83
N LEU A 75 -43.57 29.78 -33.93
CA LEU A 75 -44.82 30.52 -33.96
C LEU A 75 -46.00 29.64 -33.54
N ASN A 76 -46.82 30.15 -32.63
CA ASN A 76 -48.12 29.57 -32.30
C ASN A 76 -49.17 30.07 -33.30
N ASN A 77 -49.92 29.14 -33.89
CA ASN A 77 -50.97 29.43 -34.89
C ASN A 77 -50.44 30.22 -36.10
N ALA A 78 -49.29 29.79 -36.64
CA ALA A 78 -48.58 30.43 -37.75
C ALA A 78 -49.41 30.52 -39.05
N ASP A 79 -50.53 29.80 -39.13
CA ASP A 79 -51.47 29.78 -40.24
C ASP A 79 -52.70 30.69 -40.04
N THR A 80 -52.67 31.53 -38.99
CA THR A 80 -53.76 32.47 -38.67
C THR A 80 -53.36 33.93 -38.90
N ALA A 81 -54.34 34.83 -38.90
CA ALA A 81 -54.10 36.27 -39.02
C ALA A 81 -53.37 36.86 -37.80
N THR A 82 -53.47 36.23 -36.61
CA THR A 82 -52.89 36.77 -35.37
C THR A 82 -52.07 35.72 -34.60
N PRO A 83 -50.94 35.26 -35.15
CA PRO A 83 -50.04 34.37 -34.42
C PRO A 83 -49.33 35.10 -33.28
N ASN A 84 -48.68 34.31 -32.43
CA ASN A 84 -47.78 34.83 -31.40
C ASN A 84 -46.58 33.91 -31.20
N PHE A 85 -45.54 34.44 -30.57
CA PHE A 85 -44.40 33.67 -30.09
C PHE A 85 -43.78 34.36 -28.86
N VAL A 86 -42.91 33.65 -28.15
CA VAL A 86 -42.11 34.22 -27.06
C VAL A 86 -40.76 34.64 -27.63
N ALA A 87 -40.37 35.90 -27.44
CA ALA A 87 -39.08 36.41 -27.88
C ALA A 87 -37.94 35.59 -27.25
N PRO A 88 -36.96 35.10 -28.05
CA PRO A 88 -35.88 34.26 -27.52
C PRO A 88 -34.91 35.10 -26.68
N ASN A 89 -34.10 34.42 -25.86
CA ASN A 89 -32.92 35.04 -25.26
C ASN A 89 -31.94 35.45 -26.37
N VAL A 90 -31.36 36.64 -26.22
CA VAL A 90 -30.46 37.23 -27.22
C VAL A 90 -29.19 37.75 -26.55
N PRO A 91 -28.03 37.67 -27.20
CA PRO A 91 -26.78 38.16 -26.61
C PRO A 91 -26.82 39.68 -26.43
N THR A 92 -25.85 40.19 -25.67
CA THR A 92 -25.66 41.64 -25.47
C THR A 92 -25.62 42.38 -26.81
N GLY A 93 -26.45 43.42 -26.90
CA GLY A 93 -26.70 44.18 -28.14
C GLY A 93 -28.01 43.85 -28.84
N GLY A 94 -28.68 42.75 -28.48
CA GLY A 94 -29.97 42.35 -29.04
C GLY A 94 -29.91 41.81 -30.46
N VAL A 95 -31.06 41.38 -30.99
CA VAL A 95 -31.21 40.80 -32.33
C VAL A 95 -32.51 41.26 -32.98
N THR A 96 -32.50 41.47 -34.30
CA THR A 96 -33.70 41.67 -35.10
C THR A 96 -34.13 40.35 -35.74
N ILE A 97 -35.40 39.99 -35.59
CA ILE A 97 -36.04 38.84 -36.23
C ILE A 97 -37.00 39.38 -37.30
N THR A 98 -36.80 38.99 -38.56
CA THR A 98 -37.69 39.37 -39.66
C THR A 98 -38.66 38.23 -39.95
N LEU A 99 -39.95 38.51 -39.86
CA LEU A 99 -41.02 37.56 -40.20
C LEU A 99 -41.71 37.98 -41.50
N GLU A 100 -41.98 37.00 -42.34
CA GLU A 100 -42.77 37.18 -43.56
C GLU A 100 -44.17 36.60 -43.34
N LEU A 101 -45.18 37.43 -43.58
CA LEU A 101 -46.57 37.01 -43.76
C LEU A 101 -46.80 36.78 -45.25
N THR A 102 -47.25 35.57 -45.61
CA THR A 102 -47.80 35.27 -46.93
C THR A 102 -49.31 35.08 -46.82
N VAL A 103 -50.06 35.77 -47.68
CA VAL A 103 -51.52 35.74 -47.76
C VAL A 103 -51.94 35.19 -49.11
N SER A 104 -52.90 34.26 -49.16
CA SER A 104 -53.47 33.74 -50.42
C SER A 104 -55.00 33.69 -50.41
N ASP A 105 -55.58 34.05 -51.54
CA ASP A 105 -57.01 33.97 -51.88
C ASP A 105 -57.40 32.59 -52.48
N GLY A 106 -56.44 31.69 -52.70
CA GLY A 106 -56.62 30.39 -53.34
C GLY A 106 -56.17 30.30 -54.81
N GLU A 107 -55.86 31.42 -55.46
CA GLU A 107 -55.32 31.49 -56.83
C GLU A 107 -53.99 32.25 -56.91
N PHE A 108 -53.87 33.35 -56.16
CA PHE A 108 -52.67 34.19 -56.03
C PHE A 108 -52.19 34.32 -54.58
N SER A 109 -50.98 34.84 -54.42
CA SER A 109 -50.40 35.10 -53.10
C SER A 109 -49.61 36.42 -53.11
N ALA A 110 -49.63 37.11 -51.98
CA ALA A 110 -48.79 38.27 -51.71
C ALA A 110 -48.11 38.13 -50.35
N SER A 111 -46.97 38.80 -50.19
CA SER A 111 -46.19 38.73 -48.95
C SER A 111 -45.83 40.13 -48.44
N ASP A 112 -45.72 40.25 -47.13
CA ASP A 112 -45.26 41.45 -46.43
C ASP A 112 -44.41 41.03 -45.22
N THR A 113 -43.51 41.91 -44.76
CA THR A 113 -42.57 41.59 -43.69
C THR A 113 -42.72 42.52 -42.50
N VAL A 114 -42.42 42.00 -41.31
CA VAL A 114 -42.34 42.76 -40.06
C VAL A 114 -41.05 42.43 -39.32
N ASP A 115 -40.38 43.47 -38.81
CA ASP A 115 -39.18 43.32 -38.00
C ASP A 115 -39.51 43.39 -36.51
N ILE A 116 -38.99 42.41 -35.76
CA ILE A 116 -39.09 42.32 -34.30
C ILE A 116 -37.70 42.54 -33.70
N ASN A 117 -37.48 43.73 -33.13
CA ASN A 117 -36.25 44.09 -32.45
C ASN A 117 -36.29 43.61 -30.99
N VAL A 118 -35.61 42.50 -30.72
CA VAL A 118 -35.52 41.91 -29.38
C VAL A 118 -34.32 42.50 -28.65
N LYS A 119 -34.58 43.11 -27.49
CA LYS A 119 -33.55 43.68 -26.61
C LYS A 119 -33.14 42.64 -25.58
N ASN A 120 -31.84 42.46 -25.41
CA ASN A 120 -31.27 41.70 -24.31
C ASN A 120 -31.64 42.35 -22.96
N VAL A 121 -31.85 41.51 -21.95
CA VAL A 121 -31.98 41.90 -20.54
C VAL A 121 -30.84 41.22 -19.79
N ASN A 122 -29.86 42.00 -19.34
CA ASN A 122 -28.65 41.49 -18.69
C ASN A 122 -28.96 40.53 -17.54
N SER A 123 -28.36 39.35 -17.61
CA SER A 123 -28.27 38.33 -16.58
C SER A 123 -27.02 38.60 -15.76
N ALA A 124 -27.08 38.40 -14.43
CA ALA A 124 -25.87 38.53 -13.63
C ALA A 124 -24.92 37.35 -13.90
N PRO A 125 -23.59 37.55 -13.84
CA PRO A 125 -22.65 36.46 -14.00
C PRO A 125 -22.77 35.47 -12.84
N VAL A 126 -22.32 34.25 -13.03
CA VAL A 126 -22.21 33.24 -11.99
C VAL A 126 -20.73 33.06 -11.65
N ALA A 127 -20.33 33.51 -10.46
CA ALA A 127 -19.02 33.25 -9.89
C ALA A 127 -18.93 31.80 -9.38
N ASP A 128 -17.81 31.15 -9.67
CA ASP A 128 -17.42 29.84 -9.15
C ASP A 128 -15.95 29.95 -8.73
N ALA A 129 -15.70 29.89 -7.41
CA ALA A 129 -14.37 30.00 -6.83
C ALA A 129 -13.62 28.65 -6.77
N GLY A 130 -14.24 27.59 -7.28
CA GLY A 130 -13.75 26.22 -7.18
C GLY A 130 -14.04 25.58 -5.82
N LEU A 131 -13.56 24.35 -5.66
CA LEU A 131 -13.71 23.60 -4.42
C LEU A 131 -12.69 24.04 -3.35
N ASP A 132 -13.08 23.90 -2.09
CA ASP A 132 -12.16 24.01 -0.95
C ASP A 132 -10.96 23.06 -1.10
N GLN A 133 -9.78 23.52 -0.67
CA GLN A 133 -8.52 22.80 -0.83
C GLN A 133 -7.86 22.51 0.51
N THR A 134 -7.24 21.33 0.63
CA THR A 134 -6.34 20.99 1.75
C THR A 134 -4.94 20.77 1.20
N VAL A 135 -3.95 21.50 1.72
CA VAL A 135 -2.58 21.50 1.21
C VAL A 135 -1.55 21.41 2.32
N ALA A 136 -0.36 20.91 2.00
CA ALA A 136 0.78 20.91 2.91
C ALA A 136 1.36 22.33 3.10
N PRO A 137 2.07 22.60 4.21
CA PRO A 137 2.77 23.86 4.40
C PRO A 137 3.75 24.15 3.25
N ASN A 138 3.89 25.43 2.88
CA ASN A 138 4.73 25.91 1.77
C ASN A 138 4.37 25.37 0.37
N ALA A 139 3.29 24.61 0.20
CA ALA A 139 2.81 24.19 -1.11
C ALA A 139 2.39 25.41 -1.96
N ILE A 140 2.54 25.31 -3.29
CA ILE A 140 1.95 26.28 -4.20
C ILE A 140 0.48 25.92 -4.41
N VAL A 141 -0.40 26.85 -4.05
CA VAL A 141 -1.86 26.74 -4.21
C VAL A 141 -2.26 27.49 -5.47
N THR A 142 -3.22 26.95 -6.22
CA THR A 142 -3.85 27.62 -7.37
C THR A 142 -5.33 27.79 -7.06
N LEU A 143 -5.83 29.02 -7.10
CA LEU A 143 -7.27 29.28 -7.09
C LEU A 143 -7.80 29.15 -8.52
N ASP A 144 -9.06 28.78 -8.72
CA ASP A 144 -9.61 28.48 -10.05
C ASP A 144 -10.99 29.13 -10.23
N ALA A 145 -11.06 30.17 -11.07
CA ALA A 145 -12.31 30.83 -11.44
C ALA A 145 -12.86 30.37 -12.81
N SER A 146 -12.24 29.37 -13.45
CA SER A 146 -12.50 29.03 -14.86
C SER A 146 -13.89 28.46 -15.14
N ALA A 147 -14.59 28.00 -14.10
CA ALA A 147 -15.98 27.56 -14.17
C ALA A 147 -17.00 28.71 -14.09
N SER A 148 -16.56 29.94 -13.79
CA SER A 148 -17.42 31.12 -13.81
C SER A 148 -17.91 31.42 -15.22
N PHE A 149 -19.17 31.82 -15.36
CA PHE A 149 -19.78 32.07 -16.66
C PHE A 149 -20.83 33.17 -16.62
N ASP A 150 -21.15 33.70 -17.78
CA ASP A 150 -22.29 34.59 -18.00
C ASP A 150 -23.25 33.98 -19.03
N ALA A 151 -24.56 34.13 -18.80
CA ALA A 151 -25.58 33.52 -19.65
C ALA A 151 -25.80 34.26 -20.98
N ASP A 152 -25.50 35.57 -21.01
CA ASP A 152 -25.59 36.43 -22.19
C ASP A 152 -24.32 36.36 -23.05
N GLY A 153 -23.27 35.74 -22.51
CA GLY A 153 -21.97 35.58 -23.16
C GLY A 153 -21.07 36.80 -23.00
N ASP A 154 -21.32 37.62 -21.98
CA ASP A 154 -20.53 38.81 -21.70
C ASP A 154 -19.09 38.48 -21.29
N MET A 155 -18.20 39.46 -21.51
CA MET A 155 -16.81 39.34 -21.09
C MET A 155 -16.71 39.51 -19.56
N LEU A 156 -16.10 38.52 -18.91
CA LEU A 156 -15.94 38.51 -17.46
C LEU A 156 -14.62 39.13 -16.99
N PHE A 157 -14.69 39.85 -15.87
CA PHE A 157 -13.57 40.37 -15.09
C PHE A 157 -13.56 39.74 -13.70
N PHE A 158 -12.37 39.40 -13.21
CA PHE A 158 -12.19 38.66 -11.96
C PHE A 158 -11.44 39.50 -10.94
N PHE A 159 -11.76 39.33 -9.65
CA PHE A 159 -10.99 39.88 -8.55
C PHE A 159 -11.05 38.96 -7.34
N TRP A 160 -9.88 38.55 -6.84
CA TRP A 160 -9.73 37.72 -5.66
C TRP A 160 -9.39 38.56 -4.44
N GLN A 161 -10.20 38.44 -3.39
CA GLN A 161 -9.96 39.08 -2.11
C GLN A 161 -9.73 38.05 -1.01
N GLN A 162 -8.61 38.15 -0.30
CA GLN A 162 -8.43 37.38 0.93
C GLN A 162 -9.31 37.97 2.05
N LEU A 163 -10.21 37.17 2.61
CA LEU A 163 -11.12 37.57 3.70
C LEU A 163 -10.52 37.32 5.08
N SER A 164 -9.87 36.18 5.28
CA SER A 164 -9.37 35.74 6.57
C SER A 164 -8.09 34.90 6.48
N GLY A 165 -7.50 34.57 7.64
CA GLY A 165 -6.26 33.80 7.74
C GLY A 165 -4.97 34.63 7.61
N PRO A 166 -3.80 33.98 7.65
CA PRO A 166 -2.51 34.64 7.43
C PRO A 166 -2.42 35.25 6.03
N THR A 167 -1.95 36.50 5.92
CA THR A 167 -1.82 37.19 4.64
C THR A 167 -0.87 36.46 3.70
N VAL A 168 -1.31 36.21 2.47
CA VAL A 168 -0.50 35.64 1.39
C VAL A 168 -0.45 36.59 0.20
N LEU A 169 0.55 36.42 -0.67
CA LEU A 169 0.68 37.19 -1.89
C LEU A 169 0.23 36.34 -3.08
N LEU A 170 -0.89 36.72 -3.70
CA LEU A 170 -1.31 36.14 -4.98
C LEU A 170 -0.38 36.61 -6.11
N SER A 171 -0.19 35.76 -7.11
CA SER A 171 0.61 36.08 -8.30
C SER A 171 0.00 37.24 -9.11
N ASP A 172 -1.33 37.30 -9.16
CA ASP A 172 -2.14 38.35 -9.79
C ASP A 172 -3.57 38.22 -9.27
N ASP A 173 -4.07 39.17 -8.49
CA ASP A 173 -5.42 39.13 -7.91
C ASP A 173 -6.56 39.28 -8.94
N PHE A 174 -6.26 39.61 -10.20
CA PHE A 174 -7.24 39.70 -11.29
C PHE A 174 -7.21 38.52 -12.26
N ALA A 175 -6.30 37.56 -12.07
CA ALA A 175 -6.19 36.39 -12.94
C ALA A 175 -7.35 35.40 -12.70
N ILE A 176 -7.68 34.63 -13.74
CA ILE A 176 -8.63 33.50 -13.62
C ILE A 176 -8.07 32.45 -12.65
N ASN A 177 -6.77 32.15 -12.77
CA ASN A 177 -6.09 31.10 -11.99
C ASN A 177 -4.84 31.63 -11.27
N PRO A 178 -4.98 32.47 -10.24
CA PRO A 178 -3.81 32.97 -9.51
C PRO A 178 -3.21 31.90 -8.62
N THR A 179 -1.93 32.07 -8.29
CA THR A 179 -1.20 31.15 -7.42
C THR A 179 -0.60 31.88 -6.22
N PHE A 180 -0.41 31.17 -5.11
CA PHE A 180 0.33 31.66 -3.95
C PHE A 180 1.06 30.53 -3.22
N ALA A 181 2.04 30.86 -2.37
CA ALA A 181 2.67 29.91 -1.48
C ALA A 181 1.92 29.84 -0.13
N ALA A 182 1.47 28.64 0.24
CA ALA A 182 0.82 28.40 1.52
C ALA A 182 1.76 28.74 2.71
N PRO A 183 1.22 29.24 3.84
CA PRO A 183 1.99 29.42 5.07
C PRO A 183 2.81 28.19 5.49
N ALA A 184 3.90 28.43 6.22
CA ALA A 184 4.79 27.39 6.72
C ALA A 184 4.22 26.60 7.92
N THR A 185 3.07 27.00 8.45
CA THR A 185 2.39 26.37 9.59
C THR A 185 0.93 26.15 9.27
N ALA A 186 0.29 25.23 9.99
CA ALA A 186 -1.14 24.97 9.86
C ALA A 186 -1.97 26.27 10.01
N ALA A 187 -2.92 26.47 9.10
CA ALA A 187 -3.75 27.65 9.01
C ALA A 187 -4.98 27.40 8.13
N THR A 188 -6.01 28.23 8.28
CA THR A 188 -7.13 28.29 7.35
C THR A 188 -7.15 29.68 6.72
N ILE A 189 -7.25 29.76 5.41
CA ILE A 189 -7.32 30.99 4.61
C ILE A 189 -8.63 30.96 3.83
N GLU A 190 -9.36 32.06 3.81
CA GLU A 190 -10.60 32.19 3.03
C GLU A 190 -10.42 33.28 1.98
N PHE A 191 -10.78 32.95 0.74
CA PHE A 191 -10.81 33.90 -0.37
C PHE A 191 -12.26 34.07 -0.86
N GLN A 192 -12.58 35.27 -1.29
CA GLN A 192 -13.77 35.59 -2.04
C GLN A 192 -13.38 35.96 -3.47
N LEU A 193 -13.99 35.29 -4.44
CA LEU A 193 -13.96 35.65 -5.83
C LEU A 193 -15.10 36.62 -6.13
N PHE A 194 -14.80 37.72 -6.80
CA PHE A 194 -15.78 38.60 -7.44
C PHE A 194 -15.68 38.46 -8.96
N VAL A 195 -16.82 38.29 -9.62
CA VAL A 195 -16.93 38.20 -11.08
C VAL A 195 -17.88 39.29 -11.57
N LEU A 196 -17.42 40.08 -12.54
CA LEU A 196 -18.17 41.21 -13.12
C LEU A 196 -18.30 41.04 -14.64
N ASP A 197 -19.48 41.33 -15.18
CA ASP A 197 -19.78 41.34 -16.63
C ASP A 197 -19.67 42.75 -17.25
N GLY A 198 -19.45 43.79 -16.43
CA GLY A 198 -19.43 45.20 -16.82
C GLY A 198 -20.73 45.98 -16.51
N ALA A 199 -21.79 45.29 -16.11
CA ALA A 199 -23.07 45.85 -15.67
C ALA A 199 -23.43 45.45 -14.23
N THR A 200 -23.21 44.19 -13.88
CA THR A 200 -23.51 43.56 -12.59
C THR A 200 -22.36 42.69 -12.09
N ASP A 201 -22.47 42.22 -10.86
CA ASP A 201 -21.47 41.38 -10.21
C ASP A 201 -22.09 40.21 -9.45
N SER A 202 -21.30 39.16 -9.27
CA SER A 202 -21.57 38.07 -8.33
C SER A 202 -20.28 37.67 -7.60
N SER A 203 -20.44 36.90 -6.53
CA SER A 203 -19.29 36.40 -5.78
C SER A 203 -19.51 34.98 -5.26
N ASP A 204 -18.39 34.31 -5.05
CA ASP A 204 -18.30 32.97 -4.46
C ASP A 204 -17.04 32.90 -3.58
N SER A 205 -16.95 31.92 -2.68
CA SER A 205 -15.85 31.80 -1.72
C SER A 205 -15.21 30.43 -1.75
N VAL A 206 -13.89 30.40 -1.48
CA VAL A 206 -13.11 29.16 -1.35
C VAL A 206 -12.25 29.18 -0.09
N THR A 207 -12.22 28.05 0.61
CA THR A 207 -11.42 27.85 1.81
C THR A 207 -10.19 27.00 1.51
N ILE A 208 -9.01 27.50 1.92
CA ILE A 208 -7.74 26.79 1.83
C ILE A 208 -7.31 26.39 3.24
N THR A 209 -7.27 25.09 3.50
CA THR A 209 -6.78 24.50 4.75
C THR A 209 -5.34 24.05 4.57
N VAL A 210 -4.41 24.73 5.24
CA VAL A 210 -3.03 24.29 5.36
C VAL A 210 -2.94 23.36 6.56
N ALA A 211 -2.64 22.09 6.31
CA ALA A 211 -2.47 21.08 7.34
C ALA A 211 -1.15 20.35 7.12
N ASN A 212 -0.45 20.04 8.21
CA ASN A 212 0.63 19.07 8.14
C ASN A 212 -0.01 17.73 7.76
N LEU A 213 0.33 17.23 6.59
CA LEU A 213 -0.06 15.87 6.21
C LEU A 213 0.81 14.93 7.01
N ASN A 214 0.17 14.01 7.75
CA ASN A 214 0.85 12.99 8.53
C ASN A 214 1.83 12.21 7.64
N GLN A 215 3.09 12.12 8.06
CA GLN A 215 4.12 11.33 7.40
C GLN A 215 4.27 10.02 8.17
N LEU A 216 4.09 8.90 7.47
CA LEU A 216 4.14 7.58 8.09
C LEU A 216 5.47 7.36 8.86
N PRO A 217 5.42 6.69 10.02
CA PRO A 217 6.59 6.43 10.81
C PRO A 217 7.46 5.34 10.17
N ILE A 218 8.75 5.34 10.52
CA ILE A 218 9.75 4.41 10.00
C ILE A 218 10.13 3.43 11.10
N ALA A 219 9.78 2.15 10.92
CA ALA A 219 10.19 1.08 11.82
C ALA A 219 11.68 0.74 11.64
N ASN A 220 12.37 0.47 12.74
CA ASN A 220 13.73 -0.06 12.76
C ASN A 220 13.83 -1.10 13.88
N ALA A 221 13.95 -2.38 13.53
CA ALA A 221 13.99 -3.52 14.45
C ALA A 221 15.38 -3.78 15.07
N GLY A 222 16.40 -3.04 14.62
CA GLY A 222 17.78 -3.19 15.04
C GLY A 222 18.55 -4.28 14.28
N ASP A 223 19.82 -4.47 14.67
CA ASP A 223 20.69 -5.47 14.06
C ASP A 223 20.34 -6.90 14.51
N ASP A 224 20.66 -7.90 13.67
CA ASP A 224 20.54 -9.31 14.01
C ASP A 224 21.33 -9.68 15.28
N ILE A 225 20.76 -10.60 16.07
CA ILE A 225 21.26 -10.97 17.40
C ILE A 225 21.71 -12.44 17.41
N THR A 226 22.83 -12.70 18.08
CA THR A 226 23.24 -14.06 18.46
C THR A 226 23.09 -14.26 19.96
N ALA A 227 22.47 -15.37 20.38
CA ALA A 227 22.23 -15.68 21.78
C ALA A 227 22.52 -17.16 22.09
N THR A 228 22.74 -17.48 23.36
CA THR A 228 22.82 -18.84 23.87
C THR A 228 21.49 -19.23 24.53
N GLU A 229 21.13 -20.52 24.52
CA GLU A 229 19.96 -21.00 25.26
C GLU A 229 19.95 -20.52 26.72
N GLY A 230 18.82 -19.97 27.16
CA GLY A 230 18.67 -19.41 28.51
C GLY A 230 19.12 -17.96 28.65
N ASP A 231 19.80 -17.37 27.66
CA ASP A 231 20.11 -15.94 27.66
C ASP A 231 18.83 -15.10 27.61
N VAL A 232 18.84 -13.95 28.28
CA VAL A 232 17.81 -12.93 28.08
C VAL A 232 18.18 -12.12 26.84
N VAL A 233 17.35 -12.21 25.81
CA VAL A 233 17.48 -11.46 24.56
C VAL A 233 16.61 -10.20 24.64
N THR A 234 17.16 -9.06 24.22
CA THR A 234 16.45 -7.79 24.10
C THR A 234 16.37 -7.41 22.62
N LEU A 235 15.15 -7.31 22.08
CA LEU A 235 14.95 -6.68 20.76
C LEU A 235 15.02 -5.16 20.94
N ASN A 236 15.45 -4.40 19.93
CA ASN A 236 15.64 -2.97 20.09
C ASN A 236 15.07 -2.16 18.92
N GLY A 237 13.84 -1.67 19.13
CA GLY A 237 13.10 -0.83 18.19
C GLY A 237 13.43 0.66 18.31
N SER A 238 14.27 1.08 19.27
CA SER A 238 14.40 2.50 19.66
C SER A 238 15.02 3.43 18.61
N ALA A 239 15.55 2.88 17.52
CA ALA A 239 16.02 3.62 16.36
C ALA A 239 14.88 3.96 15.36
N SER A 240 13.66 3.49 15.62
CA SER A 240 12.47 3.88 14.84
C SER A 240 12.21 5.38 14.99
N SER A 241 11.70 6.00 13.94
CA SER A 241 11.54 7.46 13.90
C SER A 241 10.28 7.87 13.17
N ASP A 242 9.65 8.94 13.67
CA ASP A 242 8.57 9.62 12.99
C ASP A 242 9.09 10.92 12.34
N PRO A 243 8.85 11.18 11.04
CA PRO A 243 9.30 12.42 10.39
C PRO A 243 8.66 13.71 10.94
N ASP A 244 7.44 13.64 11.45
CA ASP A 244 6.73 14.76 12.09
C ASP A 244 7.13 14.93 13.58
N GLY A 245 7.84 13.95 14.12
CA GLY A 245 8.32 13.91 15.50
C GLY A 245 7.26 13.40 16.49
N ASP A 246 6.24 12.73 15.99
CA ASP A 246 5.17 12.15 16.79
C ASP A 246 5.64 10.97 17.64
N ALA A 247 4.90 10.71 18.73
CA ALA A 247 5.28 9.71 19.72
C ALA A 247 4.91 8.30 19.23
N LEU A 248 5.91 7.43 19.09
CA LEU A 248 5.71 6.09 18.56
C LEU A 248 5.24 5.06 19.61
N THR A 249 4.35 4.19 19.17
CA THR A 249 4.02 2.91 19.83
C THR A 249 4.55 1.74 19.00
N TYR A 250 4.91 0.63 19.67
CA TYR A 250 5.71 -0.45 19.08
C TYR A 250 4.95 -1.77 19.16
N THR A 251 4.82 -2.45 18.03
CA THR A 251 4.19 -3.76 17.94
C THR A 251 5.16 -4.77 17.32
N TRP A 252 5.52 -5.78 18.12
CA TRP A 252 6.39 -6.87 17.69
C TRP A 252 5.59 -8.12 17.39
N SER A 253 5.92 -8.78 16.29
CA SER A 253 5.34 -10.07 15.90
C SER A 253 6.45 -11.08 15.62
N GLN A 254 6.36 -12.26 16.23
CA GLN A 254 7.24 -13.37 15.85
C GLN A 254 6.67 -14.05 14.60
N VAL A 255 7.44 -14.07 13.52
CA VAL A 255 6.99 -14.61 12.22
C VAL A 255 7.57 -15.98 11.90
N SER A 256 8.68 -16.36 12.55
CA SER A 256 9.31 -17.67 12.36
C SER A 256 10.09 -18.11 13.60
N GLY A 257 10.40 -19.41 13.66
CA GLY A 257 11.17 -20.05 14.72
C GLY A 257 10.31 -20.66 15.85
N PRO A 258 10.96 -21.18 16.91
CA PRO A 258 10.26 -21.65 18.11
C PRO A 258 9.56 -20.51 18.84
N ASP A 259 8.29 -20.70 19.19
CA ASP A 259 7.49 -19.67 19.89
C ASP A 259 8.13 -19.25 21.22
N VAL A 260 8.25 -17.94 21.42
CA VAL A 260 8.67 -17.33 22.69
C VAL A 260 7.65 -16.31 23.17
N THR A 261 7.61 -16.08 24.48
CA THR A 261 6.78 -15.02 25.07
C THR A 261 7.63 -13.77 25.27
N LEU A 262 7.28 -12.67 24.60
CA LEU A 262 7.90 -11.37 24.80
C LEU A 262 7.37 -10.70 26.08
N ASP A 263 8.27 -10.19 26.92
CA ASP A 263 7.99 -9.21 27.96
C ASP A 263 7.93 -7.81 27.32
N LEU A 264 6.73 -7.25 27.28
CA LEU A 264 6.39 -5.96 26.67
C LEU A 264 6.29 -4.83 27.70
N THR A 265 6.89 -4.97 28.89
CA THR A 265 6.95 -3.87 29.87
C THR A 265 7.63 -2.61 29.33
N ASN A 266 8.56 -2.78 28.38
CA ASN A 266 9.09 -1.72 27.53
C ASN A 266 8.91 -2.11 26.05
N PRO A 267 7.81 -1.71 25.38
CA PRO A 267 7.50 -2.15 24.02
C PRO A 267 8.55 -1.75 22.97
N ALA A 268 9.32 -0.66 23.21
CA ALA A 268 10.41 -0.26 22.32
C ALA A 268 11.62 -1.20 22.44
N GLN A 269 11.77 -1.91 23.56
CA GLN A 269 12.86 -2.85 23.81
C GLN A 269 12.35 -4.09 24.58
N PRO A 270 11.49 -4.93 23.97
CA PRO A 270 10.95 -6.10 24.65
C PRO A 270 12.03 -7.16 24.86
N THR A 271 11.81 -8.01 25.84
CA THR A 271 12.77 -9.08 26.17
C THR A 271 12.14 -10.46 26.16
N PHE A 272 12.93 -11.50 25.94
CA PHE A 272 12.52 -12.88 26.13
C PHE A 272 13.70 -13.76 26.53
N THR A 273 13.44 -14.96 27.04
CA THR A 273 14.47 -15.96 27.31
C THR A 273 14.66 -16.88 26.11
N ALA A 274 15.89 -17.00 25.61
CA ALA A 274 16.23 -17.86 24.48
C ALA A 274 15.84 -19.34 24.74
N PRO A 275 15.08 -19.98 23.83
CA PRO A 275 14.48 -21.29 24.06
C PRO A 275 15.53 -22.42 24.04
N SER A 276 15.40 -23.42 24.92
CA SER A 276 16.28 -24.60 24.97
C SER A 276 15.92 -25.67 23.92
N VAL A 277 16.14 -25.36 22.63
CA VAL A 277 15.77 -26.20 21.48
C VAL A 277 16.94 -26.67 20.61
N GLY A 278 18.16 -26.32 20.98
CA GLY A 278 19.38 -26.48 20.20
C GLY A 278 19.66 -25.23 19.35
N VAL A 279 20.28 -25.44 18.19
CA VAL A 279 20.45 -24.36 17.20
C VAL A 279 19.09 -24.00 16.62
N ALA A 280 18.69 -22.73 16.73
CA ALA A 280 17.43 -22.22 16.21
C ALA A 280 17.58 -20.79 15.68
N GLU A 281 16.75 -20.46 14.70
CA GLU A 281 16.60 -19.12 14.14
C GLU A 281 15.19 -18.64 14.45
N LEU A 282 15.06 -17.46 15.05
CA LEU A 282 13.80 -16.77 15.32
C LEU A 282 13.80 -15.47 14.51
N VAL A 283 12.67 -15.14 13.90
CA VAL A 283 12.53 -13.88 13.14
C VAL A 283 11.37 -13.10 13.74
N PHE A 284 11.62 -11.82 14.02
CA PHE A 284 10.63 -10.88 14.54
C PHE A 284 10.47 -9.70 13.58
N GLU A 285 9.23 -9.25 13.42
CA GLU A 285 8.89 -8.03 12.68
C GLU A 285 8.40 -6.95 13.65
N LEU A 286 8.78 -5.70 13.37
CA LEU A 286 8.37 -4.50 14.08
C LEU A 286 7.51 -3.62 13.17
N SER A 287 6.32 -3.28 13.64
CA SER A 287 5.52 -2.16 13.15
C SER A 287 5.48 -1.06 14.21
N VAL A 288 5.55 0.20 13.78
CA VAL A 288 5.38 1.37 14.68
C VAL A 288 4.18 2.21 14.27
N TYR A 289 3.49 2.79 15.25
CA TYR A 289 2.30 3.62 15.05
C TYR A 289 2.49 4.98 15.74
N ASP A 290 2.23 6.06 15.01
CA ASP A 290 2.51 7.46 15.40
C ASP A 290 1.34 8.14 16.17
N GLY A 291 0.18 7.50 16.23
CA GLY A 291 -1.03 8.12 16.78
C GLY A 291 -2.17 8.29 15.76
N GLN A 292 -1.83 8.25 14.47
CA GLN A 292 -2.73 8.38 13.32
C GLN A 292 -2.64 7.16 12.39
N ASP A 293 -1.43 6.77 11.98
CA ASP A 293 -1.17 5.71 11.01
C ASP A 293 -0.04 4.76 11.46
N ASP A 294 -0.04 3.55 10.91
CA ASP A 294 1.04 2.56 11.07
C ASP A 294 2.16 2.81 10.04
N SER A 295 3.37 2.35 10.34
CA SER A 295 4.49 2.32 9.40
C SER A 295 4.14 1.52 8.14
N ASP A 296 4.42 2.08 6.96
CA ASP A 296 4.09 1.49 5.66
C ASP A 296 4.81 0.15 5.42
N LEU A 297 6.01 0.02 5.98
CA LEU A 297 6.82 -1.20 5.97
C LEU A 297 7.16 -1.58 7.40
N VAL A 298 7.01 -2.87 7.70
CA VAL A 298 7.62 -3.48 8.88
C VAL A 298 9.11 -3.65 8.67
N ASP A 299 9.88 -3.60 9.75
CA ASP A 299 11.30 -3.98 9.73
C ASP A 299 11.51 -5.29 10.51
N SER A 300 12.52 -6.07 10.16
CA SER A 300 12.73 -7.41 10.72
C SER A 300 14.09 -7.57 11.38
N VAL A 301 14.13 -8.35 12.47
CA VAL A 301 15.37 -8.76 13.16
C VAL A 301 15.41 -10.27 13.32
N THR A 302 16.58 -10.86 13.09
CA THR A 302 16.84 -12.29 13.25
C THR A 302 17.60 -12.55 14.54
N VAL A 303 17.15 -13.53 15.33
CA VAL A 303 17.84 -14.02 16.52
C VAL A 303 18.31 -15.46 16.28
N MET A 304 19.62 -15.65 16.22
CA MET A 304 20.25 -16.96 16.12
C MET A 304 20.64 -17.49 17.50
N VAL A 305 19.99 -18.58 17.93
CA VAL A 305 20.18 -19.22 19.23
C VAL A 305 21.09 -20.43 19.10
N PHE A 306 22.10 -20.53 19.96
CA PHE A 306 23.02 -21.67 20.06
C PHE A 306 22.82 -22.45 21.38
N PRO A 307 23.07 -23.77 21.39
CA PRO A 307 22.97 -24.58 22.60
C PRO A 307 23.80 -24.04 23.77
N ALA A 308 23.25 -24.11 24.98
CA ALA A 308 24.03 -23.79 26.18
C ALA A 308 25.23 -24.74 26.32
N ALA A 309 26.34 -24.17 26.74
CA ALA A 309 27.56 -24.90 27.04
C ALA A 309 27.34 -26.00 28.09
N THR A 310 27.31 -27.27 27.67
CA THR A 310 27.25 -28.39 28.62
C THR A 310 28.64 -28.77 29.10
N ILE A 311 28.88 -28.68 30.41
CA ILE A 311 30.09 -29.22 31.05
C ILE A 311 29.98 -30.77 31.02
N PRO A 312 30.99 -31.51 30.54
CA PRO A 312 30.99 -32.96 30.65
C PRO A 312 31.03 -33.41 32.12
N ASP A 313 30.31 -34.47 32.47
CA ASP A 313 30.34 -35.05 33.83
C ASP A 313 31.37 -36.19 33.90
N CYS A 314 32.53 -35.88 34.48
CA CYS A 314 33.64 -36.83 34.64
C CYS A 314 33.43 -37.82 35.81
N ASP A 315 32.54 -37.55 36.77
CA ASP A 315 32.31 -38.42 37.93
C ASP A 315 31.57 -39.71 37.54
N LEU A 316 30.87 -39.68 36.40
CA LEU A 316 30.20 -40.84 35.82
C LEU A 316 31.13 -41.73 34.98
N ALA A 317 32.40 -41.36 34.84
CA ALA A 317 33.38 -42.14 34.08
C ALA A 317 33.57 -43.53 34.67
N LYS A 318 33.57 -44.53 33.80
CA LYS A 318 33.85 -45.93 34.16
C LYS A 318 34.76 -46.55 33.13
N SER A 319 35.75 -47.29 33.58
CA SER A 319 36.55 -48.16 32.74
C SER A 319 35.98 -49.58 32.75
N LYS A 320 36.73 -50.53 32.19
CA LYS A 320 36.50 -51.94 32.47
C LYS A 320 37.18 -52.28 33.80
N ASP A 321 36.42 -52.65 34.82
CA ASP A 321 36.94 -52.97 36.16
C ASP A 321 38.11 -53.97 36.14
N LYS A 322 38.04 -54.98 35.27
CA LYS A 322 39.09 -56.01 35.09
C LYS A 322 39.49 -56.21 33.63
N LEU A 323 40.78 -56.07 33.34
CA LEU A 323 41.36 -56.29 32.02
C LEU A 323 42.37 -57.44 32.08
N TRP A 324 42.25 -58.44 31.20
CA TRP A 324 43.28 -59.48 31.05
C TRP A 324 43.99 -59.33 29.70
N PRO A 325 45.24 -58.81 29.69
CA PRO A 325 46.09 -58.80 28.52
C PRO A 325 46.77 -60.17 28.30
N PRO A 326 46.46 -60.91 27.23
CA PRO A 326 47.07 -62.22 26.97
C PRO A 326 48.52 -62.08 26.48
N ASN A 327 49.39 -63.00 26.90
CA ASN A 327 50.78 -63.14 26.40
C ASN A 327 51.62 -61.85 26.51
N HIS A 328 51.46 -61.07 27.58
CA HIS A 328 52.15 -59.79 27.80
C HIS A 328 51.91 -58.75 26.68
N LYS A 329 50.85 -58.91 25.88
CA LYS A 329 50.47 -57.93 24.85
C LYS A 329 49.69 -56.79 25.48
N MET A 330 49.79 -55.63 24.85
CA MET A 330 48.93 -54.47 25.13
C MET A 330 47.45 -54.79 24.86
N SER A 331 46.57 -54.37 25.75
CA SER A 331 45.11 -54.52 25.63
C SER A 331 44.41 -53.20 25.86
N SER A 332 43.38 -52.93 25.06
CA SER A 332 42.68 -51.64 25.09
C SER A 332 41.75 -51.51 26.28
N VAL A 333 41.84 -50.36 26.93
CA VAL A 333 40.84 -49.85 27.88
C VAL A 333 40.02 -48.77 27.18
N LYS A 334 38.71 -48.78 27.43
CA LYS A 334 37.82 -47.70 27.04
C LYS A 334 37.27 -47.04 28.29
N ILE A 335 37.33 -45.71 28.35
CA ILE A 335 36.57 -44.92 29.30
C ILE A 335 35.14 -44.78 28.75
N ARG A 336 34.15 -45.04 29.58
CA ARG A 336 32.70 -45.04 29.26
C ARG A 336 31.95 -44.22 30.30
N GLY A 337 30.65 -44.00 30.10
CA GLY A 337 29.78 -43.42 31.12
C GLY A 337 29.79 -41.89 31.20
N LEU A 338 30.66 -41.22 30.44
CA LEU A 338 30.66 -39.76 30.33
C LEU A 338 29.38 -39.29 29.64
N ARG A 339 28.68 -38.35 30.29
CA ARG A 339 27.44 -37.74 29.79
C ARG A 339 27.64 -36.23 29.74
N THR A 340 27.04 -35.60 28.73
CA THR A 340 26.97 -34.14 28.62
C THR A 340 25.63 -33.58 29.12
N ASN A 341 24.65 -34.41 29.50
CA ASN A 341 23.43 -34.00 30.23
C ASN A 341 22.57 -35.23 30.64
N HIS A 342 21.44 -34.96 31.31
CA HIS A 342 20.44 -35.93 31.79
C HIS A 342 19.79 -36.79 30.67
N LEU A 343 19.99 -36.45 29.39
CA LEU A 343 19.41 -37.18 28.23
C LEU A 343 20.27 -38.36 27.76
N GLY A 344 21.47 -38.54 28.30
CA GLY A 344 22.15 -39.85 28.26
C GLY A 344 22.80 -40.29 26.97
N HIS A 345 23.24 -39.37 26.11
CA HIS A 345 23.97 -39.72 24.90
C HIS A 345 25.39 -40.21 25.23
N LEU A 346 25.74 -41.37 24.67
CA LEU A 346 27.03 -42.02 24.82
C LEU A 346 28.07 -41.38 23.90
N PHE A 347 29.30 -41.30 24.39
CA PHE A 347 30.56 -40.97 23.71
C PHE A 347 30.56 -41.01 22.17
N ASP A 348 30.63 -39.81 21.60
CA ASP A 348 31.66 -39.26 20.68
C ASP A 348 31.05 -38.00 20.03
N HIS A 349 29.73 -38.01 19.83
CA HIS A 349 29.02 -36.99 19.08
C HIS A 349 28.00 -36.23 19.93
N ILE A 350 28.06 -34.91 19.90
CA ILE A 350 27.00 -34.01 20.32
C ILE A 350 26.07 -33.86 19.12
N ARG A 351 24.82 -34.30 19.23
CA ARG A 351 23.88 -34.29 18.11
C ARG A 351 22.74 -33.32 18.33
N ASN A 352 22.30 -32.65 17.28
CA ASN A 352 21.06 -31.88 17.28
C ASN A 352 19.83 -32.82 17.27
N ARG A 353 18.62 -32.26 17.34
CA ARG A 353 17.36 -33.03 17.30
C ARG A 353 17.15 -33.81 15.99
N ARG A 354 17.86 -33.46 14.92
CA ARG A 354 17.84 -34.17 13.63
C ARG A 354 18.84 -35.34 13.58
N GLY A 355 19.64 -35.51 14.63
CA GLY A 355 20.67 -36.55 14.72
C GLY A 355 21.99 -36.16 14.03
N GLU A 356 22.16 -34.90 13.65
CA GLU A 356 23.38 -34.39 13.01
C GLU A 356 24.40 -34.00 14.08
N ASP A 357 25.66 -34.35 13.85
CA ASP A 357 26.75 -34.06 14.79
C ASP A 357 27.13 -32.57 14.73
N VAL A 358 26.88 -31.85 15.81
CA VAL A 358 27.16 -30.41 15.99
C VAL A 358 28.39 -30.15 16.87
N GLY A 359 28.97 -31.16 17.51
CA GLY A 359 30.18 -31.03 18.33
C GLY A 359 30.68 -32.36 18.87
N TYR A 360 31.83 -32.35 19.55
CA TYR A 360 32.52 -33.54 20.06
C TYR A 360 33.02 -33.33 21.49
N ASN A 361 33.30 -34.43 22.20
CA ASN A 361 34.04 -34.41 23.46
C ASN A 361 35.42 -35.04 23.22
N ASN A 362 36.46 -34.24 23.37
CA ASN A 362 37.83 -34.66 23.18
C ASN A 362 38.39 -35.25 24.49
N LEU A 363 38.98 -36.45 24.41
CA LEU A 363 39.55 -37.15 25.56
C LEU A 363 41.08 -37.02 25.56
N TYR A 364 41.61 -36.42 26.63
CA TYR A 364 43.04 -36.28 26.88
C TYR A 364 43.42 -37.07 28.12
N VAL A 365 44.28 -38.08 27.99
CA VAL A 365 44.86 -38.81 29.12
C VAL A 365 45.98 -37.95 29.70
N THR A 366 45.83 -37.55 30.96
CA THR A 366 46.78 -36.67 31.64
C THR A 366 47.91 -37.46 32.30
N SER A 367 47.60 -38.64 32.85
CA SER A 367 48.60 -39.58 33.36
C SER A 367 48.04 -40.99 33.48
N ILE A 368 48.93 -41.99 33.45
CA ILE A 368 48.61 -43.37 33.81
C ILE A 368 49.63 -43.84 34.84
N THR A 369 49.14 -44.19 36.02
CA THR A 369 49.95 -44.72 37.11
C THR A 369 49.55 -46.14 37.46
N GLN A 370 50.42 -46.84 38.17
CA GLN A 370 50.22 -48.21 38.62
C GLN A 370 50.77 -48.42 40.03
N ASP A 371 50.22 -49.39 40.75
CA ASP A 371 50.58 -49.72 42.14
C ASP A 371 51.91 -50.46 42.32
N GLU A 372 52.49 -50.97 41.23
CA GLU A 372 53.74 -51.73 41.24
C GLU A 372 54.90 -51.03 40.49
N PRO A 373 56.15 -51.18 40.95
CA PRO A 373 57.30 -50.57 40.29
C PRO A 373 57.62 -51.19 38.92
N THR A 374 58.09 -50.37 37.97
CA THR A 374 58.50 -50.75 36.59
C THR A 374 59.86 -51.46 36.51
N THR A 375 60.34 -52.10 37.59
CA THR A 375 61.77 -52.42 37.83
C THR A 375 62.42 -53.49 36.95
N GLY A 376 61.81 -53.92 35.83
CA GLY A 376 62.46 -54.78 34.83
C GLY A 376 63.01 -56.10 35.39
N THR A 377 62.27 -56.74 36.29
CA THR A 377 62.63 -58.05 36.87
C THR A 377 61.61 -59.15 36.60
N GLY A 378 60.56 -58.87 35.82
CA GLY A 378 59.56 -59.86 35.45
C GLY A 378 59.80 -60.47 34.07
N ARG A 379 58.87 -61.31 33.59
CA ARG A 379 59.10 -62.14 32.38
C ARG A 379 58.90 -61.39 31.06
N GLY A 380 58.79 -60.06 31.09
CA GLY A 380 58.50 -59.18 29.96
C GLY A 380 59.31 -57.88 30.04
N ASP A 381 60.64 -58.01 30.07
CA ASP A 381 61.60 -56.93 30.33
C ASP A 381 61.75 -55.89 29.20
N THR A 382 60.73 -55.07 28.95
CA THR A 382 60.91 -53.73 28.36
C THR A 382 59.67 -52.90 28.66
N GLY A 383 59.78 -51.78 29.39
CA GLY A 383 58.75 -50.73 29.41
C GLY A 383 58.41 -50.25 27.99
N PRO A 384 57.29 -49.55 27.79
CA PRO A 384 56.34 -49.09 28.80
C PRO A 384 55.22 -50.10 29.12
N ASP A 385 54.60 -49.95 30.29
CA ASP A 385 53.46 -50.76 30.76
C ASP A 385 52.10 -50.19 30.34
N ALA A 386 52.06 -48.90 30.00
CA ALA A 386 50.92 -48.25 29.37
C ALA A 386 51.35 -47.49 28.10
N VAL A 387 50.49 -47.49 27.09
CA VAL A 387 50.66 -46.72 25.85
C VAL A 387 49.38 -45.98 25.54
N VAL A 388 49.49 -44.69 25.23
CA VAL A 388 48.40 -43.88 24.71
C VAL A 388 48.61 -43.67 23.22
N LYS A 389 47.60 -43.98 22.41
CA LYS A 389 47.61 -43.71 20.96
C LYS A 389 46.60 -42.62 20.62
N VAL A 390 47.09 -41.48 20.19
CA VAL A 390 46.28 -40.34 19.75
C VAL A 390 45.68 -40.61 18.37
N HIS A 391 44.38 -40.34 18.23
CA HIS A 391 43.68 -40.29 16.96
C HIS A 391 43.02 -38.91 16.82
N GLU A 392 43.53 -38.12 15.88
CA GLU A 392 43.03 -36.78 15.59
C GLU A 392 42.48 -36.70 14.16
N ARG A 393 41.37 -35.99 13.98
CA ARG A 393 40.87 -35.55 12.67
C ARG A 393 40.17 -34.21 12.79
N THR A 394 40.27 -33.39 11.75
CA THR A 394 39.52 -32.12 11.65
C THR A 394 38.41 -32.28 10.61
N ARG A 395 37.20 -31.81 10.90
CA ARG A 395 36.09 -31.80 9.95
C ARG A 395 36.18 -30.62 8.98
N ASP A 396 35.35 -30.65 7.94
CA ASP A 396 35.20 -29.58 6.97
C ASP A 396 34.75 -28.25 7.60
N ASP A 397 34.05 -28.32 8.75
CA ASP A 397 33.62 -27.17 9.55
C ASP A 397 34.72 -26.61 10.50
N GLY A 398 35.93 -27.19 10.47
CA GLY A 398 37.05 -26.79 11.32
C GLY A 398 37.07 -27.44 12.71
N THR A 399 36.08 -28.25 13.07
CA THR A 399 36.00 -28.90 14.39
C THR A 399 37.08 -29.98 14.55
N LEU A 400 37.90 -29.89 15.61
CA LEU A 400 38.89 -30.90 15.98
C LEU A 400 38.25 -32.05 16.76
N ILE A 401 38.44 -33.27 16.28
CA ILE A 401 38.05 -34.50 16.97
C ILE A 401 39.32 -35.17 17.45
N HIS A 402 39.50 -35.25 18.77
CA HIS A 402 40.66 -35.81 19.44
C HIS A 402 40.25 -36.96 20.36
N ASN A 403 40.80 -38.15 20.13
CA ASN A 403 40.47 -39.31 20.94
C ASN A 403 41.71 -40.17 21.22
N GLU A 404 41.89 -40.54 22.48
CA GLU A 404 43.06 -41.26 22.95
C GLU A 404 42.74 -42.72 23.29
N HIS A 405 43.45 -43.63 22.64
CA HIS A 405 43.32 -45.06 22.87
C HIS A 405 44.33 -45.53 23.91
N ILE A 406 43.83 -45.82 25.10
CA ILE A 406 44.62 -46.35 26.22
C ILE A 406 44.86 -47.86 26.01
N LEU A 407 46.11 -48.25 26.10
CA LEU A 407 46.58 -49.63 26.02
C LEU A 407 47.35 -49.95 27.30
N LEU A 408 46.88 -50.95 28.05
CA LEU A 408 47.57 -51.44 29.25
C LEU A 408 48.14 -52.83 29.01
N ARG A 409 49.29 -53.10 29.61
CA ARG A 409 49.94 -54.40 29.57
C ARG A 409 49.78 -55.11 30.91
N LYS A 410 50.08 -56.41 30.88
CA LYS A 410 50.37 -57.18 32.08
C LYS A 410 51.87 -57.45 32.16
N GLU A 411 52.50 -56.94 33.21
CA GLU A 411 53.79 -57.40 33.72
C GLU A 411 53.52 -58.37 34.88
N SER A 412 54.45 -59.26 35.23
CA SER A 412 54.25 -60.12 36.42
C SER A 412 55.56 -60.68 36.93
N THR A 413 55.74 -60.58 38.24
CA THR A 413 56.84 -61.21 38.98
C THR A 413 56.33 -62.40 39.81
N LYS A 414 57.24 -63.19 40.40
CA LYS A 414 56.87 -64.37 41.19
C LYS A 414 56.33 -63.94 42.56
N GLY A 415 55.01 -63.85 42.71
CA GLY A 415 54.34 -63.45 43.96
C GLY A 415 53.27 -62.38 43.80
N ASP A 416 53.22 -61.76 42.62
CA ASP A 416 52.34 -60.67 42.19
C ASP A 416 50.83 -60.90 42.51
N ASN A 417 50.24 -59.87 43.14
CA ASN A 417 48.85 -59.72 43.60
C ASN A 417 47.91 -59.13 42.53
N GLY A 418 48.42 -58.77 41.35
CA GLY A 418 47.69 -58.13 40.27
C GLY A 418 47.81 -56.61 40.39
N ARG A 419 47.86 -55.95 39.24
CA ARG A 419 48.19 -54.53 39.14
C ARG A 419 46.95 -53.66 39.02
N VAL A 420 46.87 -52.59 39.79
CA VAL A 420 45.86 -51.55 39.67
C VAL A 420 46.45 -50.37 38.90
N TYR A 421 45.90 -50.12 37.72
CA TYR A 421 46.18 -48.91 36.96
C TYR A 421 45.20 -47.82 37.35
N GLU A 422 45.69 -46.61 37.60
CA GLU A 422 44.89 -45.40 37.70
C GLU A 422 45.12 -44.56 36.44
N ILE A 423 44.05 -44.29 35.70
CA ILE A 423 44.07 -43.50 34.47
C ILE A 423 43.41 -42.17 34.79
N ASN A 424 44.20 -41.11 34.82
CA ASN A 424 43.72 -39.74 34.95
C ASN A 424 43.49 -39.14 33.56
N PHE A 425 42.40 -38.42 33.39
CA PHE A 425 42.02 -37.85 32.10
C PHE A 425 41.31 -36.50 32.26
N ARG A 426 41.32 -35.73 31.18
CA ARG A 426 40.58 -34.48 30.97
C ARG A 426 39.71 -34.63 29.74
N ILE A 427 38.47 -34.16 29.82
CA ILE A 427 37.56 -34.04 28.69
C ILE A 427 37.37 -32.58 28.34
N GLU A 428 37.41 -32.23 27.06
CA GLU A 428 37.05 -30.90 26.57
C GLU A 428 35.88 -31.00 25.57
N ASN A 429 34.88 -30.13 25.74
CA ASN A 429 33.75 -30.00 24.83
C ASN A 429 34.10 -28.99 23.73
N THR A 430 34.02 -29.40 22.46
CA THR A 430 34.43 -28.55 21.32
C THR A 430 33.46 -27.42 21.01
N LEU A 431 32.20 -27.51 21.46
CA LEU A 431 31.19 -26.46 21.27
C LEU A 431 31.32 -25.36 22.33
N SER A 432 31.56 -25.76 23.58
CA SER A 432 31.56 -24.83 24.71
C SER A 432 32.94 -24.43 25.21
N GLY A 433 33.98 -25.19 24.88
CA GLY A 433 35.29 -25.08 25.53
C GLY A 433 35.31 -25.54 26.99
N ALA A 434 34.17 -25.98 27.54
CA ALA A 434 34.10 -26.46 28.92
C ALA A 434 34.88 -27.78 29.07
N SER A 435 35.55 -27.96 30.21
CA SER A 435 36.30 -29.18 30.49
C SER A 435 36.06 -29.71 31.90
N CYS A 436 36.15 -31.04 32.06
CA CYS A 436 36.21 -31.71 33.36
C CYS A 436 37.43 -32.63 33.42
N GLU A 437 37.87 -32.96 34.63
CA GLU A 437 38.91 -33.96 34.89
C GLU A 437 38.32 -35.09 35.74
N GLY A 438 38.85 -36.30 35.57
CA GLY A 438 38.45 -37.46 36.34
C GLY A 438 39.50 -38.56 36.31
N SER A 439 39.26 -39.62 37.07
CA SER A 439 40.11 -40.81 37.06
C SER A 439 39.27 -42.09 37.01
N VAL A 440 39.85 -43.14 36.43
CA VAL A 440 39.27 -44.48 36.45
C VAL A 440 40.34 -45.50 36.79
N GLN A 441 40.00 -46.48 37.62
CA GLN A 441 40.88 -47.58 37.96
C GLN A 441 40.63 -48.80 37.06
N VAL A 442 41.69 -49.55 36.73
CA VAL A 442 41.61 -50.79 35.96
C VAL A 442 42.49 -51.84 36.62
N CYS A 443 41.88 -52.94 37.07
CA CYS A 443 42.60 -54.08 37.60
C CYS A 443 43.10 -54.99 36.46
N VAL A 444 44.41 -55.24 36.42
CA VAL A 444 45.07 -56.22 35.56
C VAL A 444 45.55 -57.39 36.42
N PRO A 445 44.79 -58.49 36.51
CA PRO A 445 45.07 -59.54 37.48
C PRO A 445 46.31 -60.36 37.10
N SER A 446 47.00 -60.91 38.10
CA SER A 446 48.22 -61.71 37.89
C SER A 446 47.96 -63.08 37.22
N LYS A 447 46.70 -63.55 37.15
CA LYS A 447 46.29 -64.74 36.38
C LYS A 447 44.90 -64.54 35.73
N LYS A 448 44.66 -65.24 34.61
CA LYS A 448 43.49 -65.10 33.72
C LYS A 448 42.13 -65.26 34.42
N HIS A 449 42.11 -65.85 35.62
CA HIS A 449 40.92 -66.22 36.38
C HIS A 449 41.10 -66.11 37.91
N LYS A 450 42.05 -65.30 38.42
CA LYS A 450 42.30 -65.12 39.86
C LYS A 450 41.56 -63.88 40.40
N ASP A 451 41.28 -63.89 41.71
CA ASP A 451 40.66 -62.81 42.48
C ASP A 451 41.49 -61.52 42.52
N ASP A 452 40.81 -60.48 43.01
CA ASP A 452 41.04 -59.03 42.94
C ASP A 452 42.51 -58.57 43.01
N CYS A 453 42.82 -57.56 42.21
CA CYS A 453 44.07 -56.79 42.37
C CYS A 453 44.05 -56.09 43.72
N ILE A 454 45.19 -56.02 44.38
CA ILE A 454 45.33 -55.33 45.67
C ILE A 454 46.12 -54.06 45.39
N ASP A 455 45.45 -52.91 45.54
CA ASP A 455 46.11 -51.62 45.49
C ASP A 455 47.03 -51.47 46.71
N ASP A 456 48.34 -51.56 46.47
CA ASP A 456 49.37 -51.46 47.49
C ASP A 456 49.63 -49.99 47.93
N GLY A 457 48.90 -49.03 47.36
CA GLY A 457 48.88 -47.61 47.76
C GLY A 457 50.11 -46.81 47.33
N GLN A 458 51.04 -47.43 46.62
CA GLN A 458 52.16 -46.76 45.95
C GLN A 458 51.74 -46.41 44.51
N SER A 459 52.34 -45.41 43.90
CA SER A 459 51.95 -44.97 42.55
C SER A 459 53.20 -44.71 41.72
N TYR A 460 53.34 -45.47 40.64
CA TYR A 460 54.46 -45.44 39.71
C TYR A 460 53.98 -45.04 38.33
N ASP A 461 54.78 -44.24 37.63
CA ASP A 461 54.50 -43.83 36.26
C ASP A 461 54.55 -45.04 35.31
N SER A 462 53.45 -45.28 34.58
CA SER A 462 53.31 -46.42 33.68
C SER A 462 53.91 -46.19 32.29
N PHE A 463 54.41 -44.98 32.00
CA PHE A 463 55.08 -44.65 30.74
C PHE A 463 56.59 -44.94 30.74
N GLN A 464 57.16 -45.32 31.90
CA GLN A 464 58.60 -45.60 32.07
C GLN A 464 59.01 -47.03 31.69
#